data_AF-W1TZ38-F1
#
_entry.id   AF-W1TZ38-F1
#
_cell.length_a   1.000
_cell.length_b   1.000
_cell.length_c   1.000
_cell.angle_alpha   90.00
_cell.angle_beta   90.00
_cell.angle_gamma   90.00
#
_symmetry.space_group_name_H-M   'P 1'
#
loop_
_entity.id
_entity.type
_entity.pdbx_description
1 polymer ?
#
loop_
_entity_poly.entity_id
_entity_poly.type
_entity_poly.pdbx_seq_one_letter_code
_entity_poly.pdbx_strand_id
1 'polypeptide(L)'
;GYFKIEQKRDAPKNNSKPSFNRAKEISKFSDFAYRKENTPRGAKSFATMFQKNGSLTHGILAHNEEYAIAKWANQKGYKNLDKKSKNDIGKIIGEYSKGYNPKLSRVVNSNEWDWHKY
;
A
#
# COMPACT_ATOMS: atom_id res chain seq x y z
N GLY A 1 33.09 -47.47 8.75
CA GLY A 1 32.07 -46.94 9.65
C GLY A 1 31.47 -45.69 9.05
N TYR A 2 30.19 -45.75 8.71
CA TYR A 2 29.43 -44.64 8.11
C TYR A 2 29.04 -43.63 9.18
N PHE A 3 29.30 -42.35 8.96
CA PHE A 3 28.54 -41.29 9.61
C PHE A 3 28.04 -40.31 8.54
N LYS A 4 26.80 -40.56 8.12
CA LYS A 4 25.94 -39.62 7.38
C LYS A 4 25.64 -38.45 8.31
N ILE A 5 26.10 -37.26 7.95
CA ILE A 5 25.57 -36.02 8.51
C ILE A 5 24.25 -35.76 7.78
N GLU A 6 23.14 -36.11 8.42
CA GLU A 6 21.81 -35.70 7.97
C GLU A 6 21.72 -34.18 8.12
N GLN A 7 21.80 -33.47 6.98
CA GLN A 7 21.33 -32.10 6.87
C GLN A 7 19.85 -32.11 7.24
N LYS A 8 19.52 -31.64 8.45
CA LYS A 8 18.17 -31.19 8.77
C LYS A 8 17.86 -30.04 7.84
N ARG A 9 17.17 -30.37 6.75
CA ARG A 9 16.46 -29.43 5.90
C ARG A 9 15.38 -28.82 6.77
N ASP A 10 15.69 -27.69 7.41
CA ASP A 10 14.64 -26.81 7.90
C ASP A 10 13.71 -26.53 6.71
N ALA A 11 12.44 -26.88 6.91
CA ALA A 11 11.37 -26.72 5.95
C ALA A 11 11.42 -25.33 5.30
N PRO A 12 10.95 -25.15 4.04
CA PRO A 12 10.78 -23.82 3.50
C PRO A 12 9.90 -23.06 4.50
N LYS A 13 10.48 -22.08 5.21
CA LYS A 13 9.70 -21.11 5.97
C LYS A 13 8.70 -20.60 4.97
N ASN A 14 7.45 -21.02 5.15
CA ASN A 14 6.31 -20.49 4.44
C ASN A 14 6.30 -19.01 4.83
N ASN A 15 7.06 -18.21 4.08
CA ASN A 15 7.08 -16.75 4.12
C ASN A 15 5.75 -16.31 3.52
N SER A 16 4.66 -16.74 4.15
CA SER A 16 3.36 -16.15 3.96
C SER A 16 3.54 -14.73 4.44
N LYS A 17 3.86 -13.84 3.49
CA LYS A 17 3.94 -12.40 3.73
C LYS A 17 2.75 -12.07 4.62
N PRO A 18 2.94 -11.42 5.79
CA PRO A 18 1.85 -11.15 6.70
C PRO A 18 0.72 -10.52 5.90
N SER A 19 -0.44 -11.17 5.89
CA SER A 19 -1.59 -10.72 5.14
C SER A 19 -1.85 -9.27 5.51
N PHE A 20 -1.80 -8.37 4.53
CA PHE A 20 -2.00 -6.95 4.78
C PHE A 20 -3.36 -6.75 5.47
N ASN A 21 -3.34 -6.16 6.66
CA ASN A 21 -4.55 -5.88 7.41
C ASN A 21 -4.75 -4.36 7.47
N ARG A 22 -5.70 -3.86 6.67
CA ARG A 22 -6.01 -2.44 6.53
C ARG A 22 -6.16 -1.74 7.88
N ALA A 23 -7.01 -2.23 8.77
CA ALA A 23 -7.33 -1.57 10.02
C ALA A 23 -6.10 -1.47 10.95
N LYS A 24 -5.33 -2.56 11.05
CA LYS A 24 -4.09 -2.57 11.85
C LYS A 24 -3.04 -1.64 11.26
N GLU A 25 -2.85 -1.63 9.94
CA GLU A 25 -1.86 -0.78 9.30
C GLU A 25 -2.22 0.70 9.45
N ILE A 26 -3.46 1.09 9.17
CA ILE A 26 -3.94 2.47 9.35
C ILE A 26 -3.70 2.96 10.78
N SER A 27 -4.04 2.14 11.79
CA SER A 27 -3.81 2.47 13.20
C SER A 27 -2.33 2.68 13.51
N LYS A 28 -1.44 1.81 13.00
CA LYS A 28 0.01 1.95 13.21
C LYS A 28 0.60 3.16 12.49
N PHE A 29 0.04 3.58 11.36
CA PHE A 29 0.51 4.77 10.65
C PHE A 29 0.25 6.08 11.40
N SER A 30 -0.54 6.08 12.47
CA SER A 30 -0.62 7.21 13.41
C SER A 30 0.70 7.43 14.17
N ASP A 31 1.52 6.41 14.35
CA ASP A 31 2.86 6.53 14.93
C ASP A 31 3.85 7.09 13.89
N PHE A 32 4.56 8.15 14.28
CA PHE A 32 5.50 8.84 13.38
C PHE A 32 6.73 7.99 13.03
N ALA A 33 7.30 7.28 13.99
CA ALA A 33 8.48 6.43 13.76
C ALA A 33 8.11 5.28 12.82
N TYR A 34 6.96 4.64 13.07
CA TYR A 34 6.43 3.60 12.20
C TYR A 34 6.18 4.12 10.79
N ARG A 35 5.54 5.29 10.66
CA ARG A 35 5.27 5.94 9.36
C ARG A 35 6.56 6.20 8.60
N LYS A 36 7.59 6.72 9.25
CA LYS A 36 8.89 7.01 8.63
C LYS A 36 9.57 5.74 8.11
N GLU A 37 9.51 4.65 8.86
CA GLU A 37 10.15 3.37 8.49
C GLU A 37 9.36 2.60 7.42
N ASN A 38 8.02 2.66 7.48
CA ASN A 38 7.15 1.83 6.66
C ASN A 38 6.60 2.54 5.41
N THR A 39 6.79 3.85 5.27
CA THR A 39 6.45 4.56 4.03
C THR A 39 7.49 4.24 2.97
N PRO A 40 7.14 3.56 1.87
CA PRO A 40 8.11 3.18 0.86
C PRO A 40 8.79 4.39 0.21
N ARG A 41 10.06 4.23 -0.16
CA ARG A 41 10.78 5.24 -0.96
C ARG A 41 10.05 5.45 -2.29
N GLY A 42 9.80 6.71 -2.66
CA GLY A 42 8.98 7.07 -3.82
C GLY A 42 7.46 6.99 -3.56
N ALA A 43 7.01 6.94 -2.30
CA ALA A 43 5.59 7.04 -1.95
C ALA A 43 5.22 8.34 -1.23
N LYS A 44 6.18 9.24 -0.97
CA LYS A 44 5.92 10.51 -0.28
C LYS A 44 4.96 11.39 -1.08
N SER A 45 5.28 11.65 -2.35
CA SER A 45 4.40 12.42 -3.23
C SER A 45 3.06 11.72 -3.44
N PHE A 46 3.05 10.38 -3.48
CA PHE A 46 1.81 9.59 -3.50
C PHE A 46 0.91 9.91 -2.31
N ALA A 47 1.42 9.81 -1.07
CA ALA A 47 0.65 10.12 0.13
C ALA A 47 0.18 11.59 0.17
N THR A 48 1.06 12.53 -0.17
CA THR A 48 0.73 13.95 -0.24
C THR A 48 -0.34 14.24 -1.30
N MET A 49 -0.34 13.53 -2.44
CA MET A 49 -1.37 13.68 -3.46
C MET A 49 -2.74 13.26 -2.92
N PHE A 50 -2.84 12.13 -2.23
CA PHE A 50 -4.10 11.78 -1.56
C PHE A 50 -4.55 12.89 -0.63
N GLN A 51 -3.69 13.33 0.30
CA GLN A 51 -4.00 14.38 1.27
C GLN A 51 -4.54 15.67 0.62
N LYS A 52 -4.04 16.04 -0.56
CA LYS A 52 -4.45 17.25 -1.29
C LYS A 52 -5.67 17.06 -2.20
N ASN A 53 -5.96 15.83 -2.64
CA ASN A 53 -7.05 15.55 -3.58
C ASN A 53 -8.37 15.38 -2.83
N GLY A 54 -9.20 16.42 -2.84
CA GLY A 54 -10.48 16.45 -2.13
C GLY A 54 -11.40 15.27 -2.43
N SER A 55 -11.49 14.84 -3.70
CA SER A 55 -12.34 13.72 -4.12
C SER A 55 -11.95 12.38 -3.48
N LEU A 56 -10.69 12.18 -3.10
CA LEU A 56 -10.23 10.94 -2.46
C LEU A 56 -10.18 11.08 -0.93
N THR A 57 -9.90 12.26 -0.38
CA THR A 57 -9.78 12.46 1.07
C THR A 57 -11.08 12.78 1.79
N HIS A 58 -12.08 13.36 1.12
CA HIS A 58 -13.31 13.78 1.78
C HIS A 58 -14.22 12.57 2.05
N GLY A 59 -14.07 11.97 3.24
CA GLY A 59 -14.95 10.91 3.75
C GLY A 59 -14.79 9.53 3.07
N ILE A 60 -13.87 9.41 2.11
CA ILE A 60 -13.58 8.16 1.40
C ILE A 60 -12.36 7.45 1.99
N LEU A 61 -11.26 8.18 2.22
CA LEU A 61 -10.11 7.68 2.95
C LEU A 61 -10.30 7.85 4.46
N ALA A 62 -9.95 6.80 5.21
CA ALA A 62 -9.68 6.96 6.63
C ALA A 62 -8.37 7.74 6.84
N HIS A 63 -8.24 8.37 8.01
CA HIS A 63 -7.01 9.06 8.37
C HIS A 63 -5.80 8.11 8.30
N ASN A 64 -4.72 8.51 7.62
CA ASN A 64 -3.50 7.71 7.35
C ASN A 64 -3.66 6.54 6.37
N GLU A 65 -4.81 6.37 5.72
CA GLU A 65 -5.02 5.29 4.76
C GLU A 65 -4.13 5.42 3.51
N GLU A 66 -3.72 6.62 3.15
CA GLU A 66 -2.78 6.88 2.05
C GLU A 66 -1.43 6.16 2.25
N TYR A 67 -0.95 6.09 3.50
CA TYR A 67 0.28 5.37 3.85
C TYR A 67 0.07 3.86 3.82
N ALA A 68 -1.12 3.41 4.23
CA ALA A 68 -1.49 2.00 4.18
C ALA A 68 -1.58 1.50 2.73
N ILE A 69 -2.18 2.28 1.83
CA ILE A 69 -2.22 1.99 0.39
C ILE A 69 -0.80 1.95 -0.19
N ALA A 70 0.05 2.93 0.16
CA ALA A 70 1.42 2.96 -0.31
C ALA A 70 2.22 1.70 0.11
N LYS A 71 2.11 1.31 1.39
CA LYS A 71 2.75 0.10 1.90
C LYS A 71 2.22 -1.16 1.23
N TRP A 72 0.90 -1.30 1.11
CA TRP A 72 0.26 -2.42 0.42
C TRP A 72 0.77 -2.52 -1.03
N ALA A 73 0.79 -1.40 -1.75
CA ALA A 73 1.23 -1.35 -3.12
C ALA A 73 2.70 -1.79 -3.24
N ASN A 74 3.55 -1.37 -2.31
CA ASN A 74 4.94 -1.82 -2.27
C ASN A 74 5.09 -3.32 -1.96
N GLN A 75 4.29 -3.87 -1.04
CA GLN A 75 4.27 -5.31 -0.73
C GLN A 75 3.85 -6.17 -1.94
N LYS A 76 2.99 -5.62 -2.79
CA LYS A 76 2.55 -6.17 -4.08
C LYS A 76 3.59 -6.02 -5.20
N GLY A 77 4.66 -5.26 -4.99
CA GLY A 77 5.74 -5.05 -5.95
C GLY A 77 5.65 -3.73 -6.73
N TYR A 78 4.65 -2.89 -6.48
CA TYR A 78 4.56 -1.56 -7.07
C TYR A 78 5.59 -0.62 -6.41
N LYS A 79 6.63 -0.26 -7.16
CA LYS A 79 7.68 0.69 -6.76
C LYS A 79 7.50 2.05 -7.44
N ASN A 80 8.13 3.09 -6.87
CA ASN A 80 8.14 4.46 -7.41
C ASN A 80 6.73 4.98 -7.73
N LEU A 81 5.84 4.96 -6.72
CA LEU A 81 4.43 5.36 -6.88
C LEU A 81 4.30 6.82 -7.32
N ASP A 82 5.20 7.68 -6.86
CA ASP A 82 5.36 9.06 -7.31
C ASP A 82 5.57 9.22 -8.81
N LYS A 83 6.29 8.29 -9.45
CA LYS A 83 6.58 8.34 -10.90
C LYS A 83 5.44 7.78 -11.76
N LYS A 84 4.53 7.01 -11.18
CA LYS A 84 3.43 6.36 -11.91
C LYS A 84 2.43 7.37 -12.49
N SER A 85 1.83 7.03 -13.62
CA SER A 85 0.80 7.87 -14.26
C SER A 85 -0.51 7.85 -13.44
N LYS A 86 -1.41 8.82 -13.68
CA LYS A 86 -2.77 8.81 -13.10
C LYS A 86 -3.45 7.45 -13.32
N ASN A 87 -3.36 6.90 -14.53
CA ASN A 87 -3.97 5.62 -14.88
C ASN A 87 -3.37 4.44 -14.11
N ASP A 88 -2.03 4.39 -13.98
CA ASP A 88 -1.37 3.32 -13.22
C ASP A 88 -1.74 3.37 -11.74
N ILE A 89 -1.80 4.57 -11.18
CA ILE A 89 -2.25 4.78 -9.82
C ILE A 89 -3.71 4.37 -9.66
N GLY A 90 -4.58 4.76 -10.58
CA GLY A 90 -5.98 4.35 -10.60
C GLY A 90 -6.13 2.83 -10.59
N LYS A 91 -5.30 2.10 -11.35
CA LYS A 91 -5.26 0.63 -11.32
C LYS A 91 -4.83 0.08 -9.96
N ILE A 92 -3.79 0.64 -9.33
CA ILE A 92 -3.31 0.22 -8.01
C ILE A 92 -4.38 0.44 -6.94
N ILE A 93 -5.01 1.62 -6.94
CA ILE A 93 -6.11 1.94 -6.03
C ILE A 93 -7.32 1.05 -6.31
N GLY A 94 -7.63 0.81 -7.59
CA GLY A 94 -8.67 -0.12 -8.02
C GLY A 94 -8.45 -1.54 -7.51
N GLU A 95 -7.21 -2.04 -7.55
CA GLU A 95 -6.88 -3.35 -6.97
C GLU A 95 -6.98 -3.34 -5.44
N TYR A 96 -6.46 -2.31 -4.76
CA TYR A 96 -6.59 -2.16 -3.31
C TYR A 96 -8.06 -2.10 -2.87
N SER A 97 -8.86 -1.28 -3.54
CA SER A 97 -10.25 -1.00 -3.19
C SER A 97 -11.14 -2.25 -3.18
N LYS A 98 -10.88 -3.23 -4.07
CA LYS A 98 -11.62 -4.50 -4.12
C LYS A 98 -11.54 -5.30 -2.82
N GLY A 99 -10.40 -5.24 -2.11
CA GLY A 99 -10.19 -5.99 -0.88
C GLY A 99 -10.40 -5.19 0.41
N TYR A 100 -10.34 -3.86 0.34
CA TYR A 100 -10.09 -3.03 1.53
C TYR A 100 -11.02 -1.82 1.66
N ASN A 101 -11.33 -1.12 0.55
CA ASN A 101 -12.18 0.07 0.57
C ASN A 101 -12.90 0.24 -0.79
N PRO A 102 -14.08 -0.37 -0.98
CA PRO A 102 -14.79 -0.35 -2.26
C PRO A 102 -15.20 1.05 -2.75
N LYS A 103 -15.32 2.04 -1.84
CA LYS A 103 -15.65 3.42 -2.21
C LYS A 103 -14.56 4.05 -3.08
N LEU A 104 -13.30 3.71 -2.84
CA LEU A 104 -12.18 4.17 -3.66
C LEU A 104 -12.29 3.74 -5.12
N SER A 105 -12.80 2.52 -5.38
CA SER A 105 -13.01 2.01 -6.74
C SER A 105 -13.92 2.94 -7.54
N ARG A 106 -15.01 3.40 -6.92
CA ARG A 106 -15.98 4.28 -7.57
C ARG A 106 -15.35 5.61 -7.97
N VAL A 107 -14.53 6.18 -7.08
CA VAL A 107 -13.89 7.49 -7.30
C VAL A 107 -12.79 7.42 -8.35
N VAL A 108 -11.95 6.38 -8.36
CA VAL A 108 -10.92 6.26 -9.40
C VAL A 108 -11.50 5.93 -10.78
N ASN A 109 -12.66 5.29 -10.82
CA ASN A 109 -13.38 4.97 -12.06
C ASN A 109 -14.24 6.14 -12.57
N SER A 110 -14.54 7.16 -11.75
CA SER A 110 -15.42 8.26 -12.16
C SER A 110 -14.74 9.28 -13.08
N ASN A 111 -13.46 9.10 -13.46
CA ASN A 111 -12.61 10.04 -14.23
C ASN A 111 -12.42 11.45 -13.59
N GLU A 112 -13.29 11.86 -12.69
CA GLU A 112 -13.37 13.14 -11.98
C GLU A 112 -12.44 13.26 -10.76
N TRP A 113 -11.66 12.23 -10.47
CA TRP A 113 -10.67 12.32 -9.40
C TRP A 113 -9.45 13.10 -9.89
N ASP A 114 -9.05 14.10 -9.12
CA ASP A 114 -7.82 14.82 -9.40
C ASP A 114 -6.62 13.94 -9.02
N TRP A 115 -5.66 13.85 -9.93
CA TRP A 115 -4.35 13.25 -9.65
C TRP A 115 -3.28 14.20 -10.19
N HIS A 116 -2.98 15.22 -9.39
CA HIS A 116 -2.03 16.24 -9.76
C HIS A 116 -0.63 15.88 -9.27
N LYS A 117 0.30 15.66 -10.20
CA LYS A 117 1.72 15.51 -9.85
C LYS A 117 2.29 16.89 -9.56
N TYR A 118 2.80 17.06 -8.34
CA TYR A 118 3.65 18.18 -7.97
C TYR A 118 5.11 17.89 -8.32
#